data_AF-A0AAV0FDH3-F1
#
_entry.id   AF-A0AAV0FDH3-F1
#
_cell.length_a   1.000
_cell.length_b   1.000
_cell.length_c   1.000
_cell.angle_alpha   90.00
_cell.angle_beta   90.00
_cell.angle_gamma   90.00
#
_symmetry.space_group_name_H-M   'P 1'
#
loop_
_entity.id
_entity.type
_entity.pdbx_description
1 polymer ?
#
loop_
_entity_poly.entity_id
_entity_poly.type
_entity_poly.pdbx_seq_one_letter_code
_entity_poly.pdbx_strand_id
1 'polypeptide(L)'
;MFGKDAVECQNMMLSSGRQESYVPAEIEAVVDVSMLFKVQIKKEQIGNYNSAFSVMKFTRDEALIEKFNVNGNDEQESDFISKMHHVDSHCEKAYSSQGEV
;
A
#
# COMPACT_ATOMS: atom_id res chain seq x y z
N MET A 1 -2.19 5.13 -16.61
CA MET A 1 -3.34 5.40 -15.73
C MET A 1 -4.32 6.41 -16.35
N PHE A 2 -3.81 7.50 -16.95
CA PHE A 2 -4.63 8.61 -17.47
C PHE A 2 -4.62 8.77 -19.00
N GLY A 3 -3.97 7.86 -19.74
CA GLY A 3 -3.85 7.95 -21.20
C GLY A 3 -2.96 9.10 -21.71
N LYS A 4 -2.38 9.87 -20.79
CA LYS A 4 -1.49 11.01 -21.03
C LYS A 4 -0.04 10.60 -20.84
N ASP A 5 0.86 11.26 -21.56
CA ASP A 5 2.30 11.11 -21.34
C ASP A 5 2.76 11.86 -20.09
N ALA A 6 4.03 11.64 -19.69
CA ALA A 6 4.58 12.24 -18.48
C ALA A 6 4.68 13.77 -18.56
N VAL A 7 4.93 14.32 -19.75
CA VAL A 7 5.06 15.77 -19.97
C VAL A 7 3.68 16.43 -19.84
N GLU A 8 2.65 15.83 -20.43
CA GLU A 8 1.27 16.27 -20.30
C GLU A 8 0.82 16.28 -18.82
N CYS A 9 1.19 15.24 -18.06
CA CYS A 9 0.89 15.17 -16.63
C CYS A 9 1.64 16.26 -15.85
N GLN A 10 2.92 16.48 -16.14
CA GLN A 10 3.71 17.53 -15.50
C GLN A 10 3.13 18.92 -15.78
N ASN A 11 2.75 19.18 -17.03
CA ASN A 11 2.14 20.44 -17.42
C ASN A 11 0.80 20.69 -16.70
N MET A 12 0.00 19.64 -16.48
CA MET A 12 -1.24 19.72 -15.69
C MET A 12 -0.98 20.06 -14.21
N MET A 13 0.08 19.49 -13.62
CA MET A 13 0.46 19.82 -12.24
C MET A 13 0.98 21.25 -12.11
N LEU A 14 1.73 21.74 -13.10
CA LEU A 14 2.36 23.07 -13.08
C LEU A 14 1.41 24.21 -13.47
N SER A 15 0.39 23.94 -14.30
CA SER A 15 -0.62 24.92 -14.71
C SER A 15 -1.64 25.22 -13.61
N SER A 16 -1.74 24.33 -12.62
CA SER A 16 -2.50 24.50 -11.37
C SER A 16 -1.76 25.48 -10.44
N GLY A 17 -1.66 26.74 -10.85
CA GLY A 17 -0.86 27.77 -10.18
C GLY A 17 -1.22 27.96 -8.70
N ARG A 18 -0.22 27.81 -7.81
CA ARG A 18 -0.19 28.32 -6.42
C ARG A 18 -1.44 28.09 -5.55
N GLN A 19 -2.18 27.01 -5.75
CA GLN A 19 -3.09 26.50 -4.72
C GLN A 19 -2.62 25.10 -4.33
N GLU A 20 -2.06 24.98 -3.13
CA GLU A 20 -1.48 23.76 -2.56
C GLU A 20 -2.49 22.61 -2.34
N SER A 21 -3.72 22.71 -2.88
CA SER A 21 -4.81 21.78 -2.62
C SER A 21 -5.59 21.33 -3.86
N TYR A 22 -5.23 21.76 -5.08
CA TYR A 22 -5.96 21.32 -6.27
C TYR A 22 -5.36 20.03 -6.84
N VAL A 23 -5.96 18.89 -6.48
CA VAL A 23 -5.69 17.62 -7.16
C VAL A 23 -6.33 17.70 -8.55
N PRO A 24 -5.59 17.49 -9.66
CA PRO A 24 -6.20 17.54 -10.98
C PRO A 24 -7.32 16.52 -11.11
N ALA A 25 -8.41 16.90 -11.80
CA ALA A 25 -9.62 16.10 -11.93
C ALA A 25 -9.35 14.68 -12.46
N GLU A 26 -8.32 14.52 -13.29
CA GLU A 26 -7.88 13.21 -13.78
C GLU A 26 -7.35 12.29 -12.67
N ILE A 27 -6.65 12.85 -11.67
CA ILE A 27 -6.22 12.11 -10.48
C ILE A 27 -7.42 11.89 -9.55
N GLU A 28 -8.29 12.88 -9.38
CA GLU A 28 -9.50 12.72 -8.57
C GLU A 28 -10.40 11.60 -9.13
N ALA A 29 -10.50 11.49 -10.47
CA ALA A 29 -11.28 10.45 -11.14
C ALA A 29 -10.75 9.02 -10.96
N VAL A 30 -9.57 8.83 -10.37
CA VAL A 30 -9.07 7.50 -10.00
C VAL A 30 -9.12 7.20 -8.50
N VAL A 31 -9.55 8.17 -7.69
CA VAL A 31 -9.88 7.95 -6.28
C VAL A 31 -11.08 7.01 -6.21
N ASP A 32 -11.07 6.09 -5.24
CA ASP A 32 -12.12 5.08 -5.01
C ASP A 32 -12.37 4.10 -6.18
N VAL A 33 -11.45 4.02 -7.14
CA VAL A 33 -11.54 3.05 -8.23
C VAL A 33 -10.74 1.80 -7.90
N SER A 34 -11.42 0.65 -7.89
CA SER A 34 -10.79 -0.66 -7.77
C SER A 34 -9.88 -0.95 -8.97
N MET A 35 -8.63 -1.33 -8.69
CA MET A 35 -7.66 -1.69 -9.72
C MET A 35 -6.83 -2.89 -9.28
N LEU A 36 -6.52 -3.77 -10.23
CA LEU A 36 -5.62 -4.89 -10.00
C LEU A 36 -4.21 -4.53 -10.47
N PHE A 37 -3.23 -4.61 -9.58
CA PHE A 37 -1.83 -4.29 -9.85
C PHE A 37 -0.96 -5.55 -9.93
N LYS A 38 -0.15 -5.64 -10.99
CA LYS A 38 1.00 -6.55 -11.03
C LYS A 38 2.21 -5.81 -10.51
N VAL A 39 2.74 -6.25 -9.38
CA VAL A 39 3.94 -5.67 -8.76
C VAL A 39 5.16 -6.56 -8.95
N GLN A 40 6.34 -5.94 -8.94
CA GLN A 40 7.62 -6.65 -8.84
C GLN A 40 8.08 -6.66 -7.38
N ILE A 41 8.47 -7.83 -6.89
CA ILE A 41 8.96 -8.04 -5.52
C ILE A 41 10.40 -8.55 -5.59
N LYS A 42 11.29 -7.92 -4.83
CA LYS A 42 12.66 -8.42 -4.62
C LYS A 42 12.71 -9.36 -3.42
N LYS A 43 13.72 -10.24 -3.38
CA LYS A 43 13.84 -11.24 -2.32
C LYS A 43 13.90 -10.62 -0.92
N GLU A 44 14.59 -9.49 -0.77
CA GLU A 44 14.69 -8.76 0.50
C GLU A 44 13.37 -8.14 0.98
N GLN A 45 12.35 -8.09 0.12
CA GLN A 45 11.02 -7.54 0.45
C GLN A 45 10.02 -8.62 0.87
N ILE A 46 10.37 -9.90 0.69
CA ILE A 46 9.51 -11.03 1.08
C ILE A 46 9.46 -11.10 2.60
N GLY A 47 8.26 -11.00 3.17
CA GLY A 47 8.03 -10.95 4.62
C GLY A 47 8.23 -9.57 5.26
N ASN A 48 8.66 -8.57 4.49
CA ASN A 48 8.70 -7.17 4.93
C ASN A 48 7.54 -6.38 4.34
N TYR A 49 6.47 -6.28 5.12
CA TYR A 49 5.20 -5.65 4.72
C TYR A 49 5.28 -4.13 4.57
N ASN A 50 6.35 -3.48 5.04
CA ASN A 50 6.56 -2.03 4.95
C ASN A 50 7.48 -1.64 3.78
N SER A 51 7.59 -2.48 2.76
CA SER A 51 8.44 -2.23 1.59
C SER A 51 7.71 -1.48 0.49
N ALA A 52 8.41 -0.59 -0.22
CA ALA A 52 7.89 0.02 -1.44
C ALA A 52 7.96 -0.98 -2.61
N PHE A 53 6.86 -1.15 -3.35
CA PHE A 53 6.79 -2.07 -4.49
C PHE A 53 6.70 -1.31 -5.82
N SER A 54 7.38 -1.83 -6.85
CA SER A 54 7.27 -1.29 -8.19
C SER A 54 6.07 -1.90 -8.91
N VAL A 55 5.13 -1.04 -9.36
CA VAL A 55 4.01 -1.46 -10.20
C VAL A 55 4.51 -1.65 -11.63
N MET A 56 4.35 -2.86 -12.16
CA MET A 56 4.75 -3.22 -13.52
C MET A 56 3.61 -3.04 -14.53
N LYS A 57 2.41 -3.43 -14.12
CA LYS A 57 1.17 -3.32 -14.92
C LYS A 57 -0.01 -3.13 -13.98
N PHE A 58 -1.10 -2.57 -14.52
CA PHE A 58 -2.38 -2.51 -13.82
C PHE A 58 -3.52 -2.80 -14.81
N THR A 59 -4.67 -3.20 -14.29
CA THR A 59 -5.92 -3.35 -15.05
C THR A 59 -7.11 -2.85 -14.25
N ARG A 60 -8.16 -2.43 -14.97
CA ARG A 60 -9.48 -2.03 -14.43
C ARG A 60 -10.60 -2.94 -14.92
N ASP A 61 -10.24 -4.09 -15.49
CA ASP A 61 -11.20 -5.09 -15.95
C ASP A 61 -11.95 -5.66 -14.74
N GLU A 62 -13.24 -5.36 -14.66
CA GLU A 62 -14.11 -5.74 -13.54
C GLU A 62 -14.18 -7.25 -13.35
N ALA A 63 -14.24 -8.03 -14.43
CA ALA A 63 -14.30 -9.50 -14.35
C ALA A 63 -13.01 -10.09 -13.76
N LEU A 64 -11.85 -9.47 -14.07
CA LEU A 64 -10.58 -9.85 -13.43
C LEU A 64 -10.52 -9.40 -11.98
N ILE A 65 -10.98 -8.20 -11.65
CA ILE A 65 -11.00 -7.69 -10.28
C ILE A 65 -11.87 -8.60 -9.40
N GLU A 66 -13.08 -8.92 -9.83
CA GLU A 66 -13.99 -9.82 -9.11
C GLU A 66 -13.36 -11.19 -8.87
N LYS A 67 -12.77 -11.79 -9.91
CA LYS A 67 -12.13 -13.11 -9.80
C LYS A 67 -10.99 -13.13 -8.77
N PHE A 68 -10.20 -12.07 -8.67
CA PHE A 68 -9.12 -11.97 -7.68
C PHE A 68 -9.62 -11.53 -6.29
N ASN A 69 -10.77 -10.86 -6.21
CA ASN A 69 -11.42 -10.50 -4.96
C ASN A 69 -12.07 -11.69 -4.23
N VAL A 70 -12.52 -12.74 -4.93
CA VAL A 70 -13.20 -13.90 -4.32
C VAL A 70 -12.31 -14.70 -3.34
N ASN A 71 -10.99 -14.52 -3.39
CA ASN A 71 -10.08 -15.13 -2.41
C ASN A 71 -9.82 -14.25 -1.17
N GLY A 72 -10.36 -13.02 -1.15
CA GLY A 72 -10.43 -12.21 0.05
C GLY A 72 -11.66 -12.62 0.85
N ASN A 73 -11.53 -13.59 1.74
CA ASN A 73 -12.56 -13.87 2.73
C ASN A 73 -12.96 -12.56 3.41
N ASP A 74 -14.25 -12.22 3.37
CA ASP A 74 -14.95 -11.27 4.25
C ASP A 74 -14.93 -11.73 5.73
N GLU A 75 -13.88 -12.42 6.18
CA GLU A 75 -13.57 -12.56 7.58
C GLU A 75 -12.94 -11.24 8.00
N GLN A 76 -13.79 -10.32 8.48
CA GLN A 76 -13.44 -9.17 9.32
C GLN A 76 -11.94 -8.87 9.31
N GLU A 77 -11.52 -7.87 8.53
CA GLU A 77 -10.31 -7.16 8.87
C GLU A 77 -10.52 -6.61 10.29
N SER A 78 -10.16 -7.41 11.30
CA SER A 78 -9.94 -6.95 12.65
C SER A 78 -8.92 -5.84 12.49
N ASP A 79 -9.33 -4.58 12.67
CA ASP A 79 -8.50 -3.39 12.47
C ASP A 79 -7.02 -3.71 12.72
N PHE A 80 -6.23 -3.85 11.66
CA PHE A 80 -4.84 -4.28 11.77
C PHE A 80 -3.98 -3.22 12.49
N ILE A 81 -4.50 -2.00 12.61
CA ILE A 81 -4.02 -0.95 13.51
C ILE A 81 -4.04 -1.42 14.98
N SER A 82 -5.05 -2.20 15.38
CA SER A 82 -5.19 -2.75 16.74
C SER A 82 -4.12 -3.82 17.03
N LYS A 83 -3.66 -4.57 16.02
CA LYS A 83 -2.57 -5.57 16.16
C LYS A 83 -1.19 -4.93 16.34
N MET A 84 -1.03 -3.66 15.94
CA MET A 84 0.21 -2.90 16.09
C MET A 84 0.49 -2.51 17.55
N HIS A 85 -0.54 -2.37 18.38
CA HIS A 85 -0.40 -1.94 19.79
C HIS A 85 -0.07 -3.05 20.79
N HIS A 86 -0.06 -4.33 20.38
CA HIS A 86 0.14 -5.44 21.34
C HIS A 86 1.58 -5.95 21.43
N VAL A 87 2.50 -5.45 20.58
CA VAL A 87 3.87 -5.99 20.49
C VAL A 87 4.85 -5.30 21.47
N ASP A 88 4.48 -4.19 22.08
CA ASP A 88 5.35 -3.41 22.98
C ASP A 88 5.17 -3.74 24.49
N SER A 89 4.86 -4.99 24.85
CA SER A 89 4.74 -5.36 26.29
C SER A 89 5.39 -6.67 26.70
N HIS A 90 6.28 -7.25 25.88
CA HIS A 90 7.05 -8.40 26.34
C HIS A 90 8.48 -8.44 25.82
N CYS A 91 9.29 -7.48 26.26
CA CYS A 91 10.74 -7.69 26.34
C CYS A 91 11.27 -6.91 27.54
N GLU A 92 11.23 -7.52 28.73
CA GLU A 92 12.32 -7.35 29.70
C GLU A 92 12.22 -8.38 30.84
N LYS A 93 13.38 -8.99 31.12
CA LYS A 93 13.76 -9.82 32.28
C LYS A 93 13.67 -11.34 32.13
N ALA A 94 14.65 -11.88 31.40
CA ALA A 94 15.27 -13.15 31.75
C ALA A 94 16.79 -13.08 31.50
N TYR A 95 17.55 -12.61 32.49
CA TYR A 95 18.94 -13.04 32.67
C TYR A 95 19.07 -13.58 34.08
N SER A 96 19.32 -14.89 34.13
CA SER A 96 19.35 -15.76 35.29
C SER A 96 20.43 -15.42 36.30
N SER A 97 20.09 -15.64 37.56
CA SER A 97 21.02 -15.96 38.64
C SER A 97 21.85 -17.21 38.31
N GLN A 98 23.16 -17.19 38.55
CA GLN A 98 23.89 -18.19 39.39
C GLN A 98 25.41 -17.99 39.29
N GLY A 99 26.06 -18.04 40.46
CA GLY A 99 27.51 -18.03 40.62
C GLY A 99 27.91 -17.77 42.08
N GLU A 100 27.52 -18.65 42.99
CA GLU A 100 28.19 -18.82 44.29
C GLU A 100 29.43 -19.70 44.09
N VAL A 101 30.60 -19.26 44.57
CA VAL A 101 31.44 -19.98 45.56
C VAL A 101 32.22 -18.95 46.37
#